data_AF-A0A1H2ENP3-F1
#
_entry.id   AF-A0A1H2ENP3-F1
#
_cell.length_a   1.000
_cell.length_b   1.000
_cell.length_c   1.000
_cell.angle_alpha   90.00
_cell.angle_beta   90.00
_cell.angle_gamma   90.00
#
_symmetry.space_group_name_H-M   'P 1'
#
loop_
_entity.id
_entity.type
_entity.pdbx_description
1 polymer ?
#
loop_
_entity_poly.entity_id
_entity_poly.type
_entity_poly.pdbx_seq_one_letter_code
_entity_poly.pdbx_strand_id
1 'polypeptide(L)'
;MTDHVLLTEAGAGRCKRPLWGDTPVPLSEKFVCGAPVRSAGESWCKDCRARLFDTVQKRRAGRRADDDTKPRPARVPRFQAIHSSIWSAG
;
A
#
# COMPACT_ATOMS: atom_id res chain seq x y z
N MET A 1 4.13 10.98 -24.69
CA MET A 1 2.72 10.65 -24.96
C MET A 1 2.31 9.58 -23.97
N THR A 2 1.34 9.86 -23.10
CA THR A 2 0.81 8.86 -22.16
C THR A 2 -0.35 8.16 -22.87
N ASP A 3 -0.08 7.01 -23.48
CA ASP A 3 -1.10 6.18 -24.11
C ASP A 3 -2.01 5.59 -23.03
N HIS A 4 -3.21 6.13 -22.91
CA HIS A 4 -4.26 5.55 -22.08
C HIS A 4 -4.90 4.39 -22.84
N VAL A 5 -5.08 3.26 -22.15
CA VAL A 5 -5.58 2.03 -22.76
C VAL A 5 -6.81 1.59 -22.01
N LEU A 6 -7.81 1.02 -22.70
CA LEU A 6 -8.96 0.43 -22.03
C LEU A 6 -8.52 -0.67 -21.08
N LEU A 7 -9.19 -0.79 -19.93
CA LEU A 7 -8.88 -1.78 -18.91
C LEU A 7 -8.88 -3.21 -19.49
N THR A 8 -9.81 -3.48 -20.40
CA THR A 8 -9.98 -4.76 -21.10
C THR A 8 -8.84 -5.06 -22.08
N GLU A 9 -8.22 -4.04 -22.66
CA GLU A 9 -7.16 -4.16 -23.66
C GLU A 9 -5.76 -4.16 -23.05
N ALA A 10 -5.61 -3.63 -21.84
CA ALA A 10 -4.31 -3.39 -21.23
C ALA A 10 -3.48 -4.66 -20.97
N GLY A 11 -3.93 -5.89 -21.25
CA GLY A 11 -3.10 -7.09 -21.34
C GLY A 11 -2.11 -7.36 -20.18
N ALA A 12 -1.11 -8.20 -20.43
CA ALA A 12 0.03 -8.37 -19.51
C ALA A 12 1.15 -7.37 -19.87
N GLY A 13 1.98 -6.99 -18.88
CA GLY A 13 3.13 -6.11 -19.12
C GLY A 13 2.80 -4.62 -19.25
N ARG A 14 1.57 -4.20 -18.91
CA ARG A 14 1.14 -2.80 -18.96
C ARG A 14 0.61 -2.33 -17.61
N CYS A 15 0.81 -1.05 -17.35
CA CYS A 15 0.39 -0.39 -16.12
C CYS A 15 -1.13 -0.43 -15.97
N LYS A 16 -1.59 -0.99 -14.86
CA LYS A 16 -3.01 -1.13 -14.49
C LYS A 16 -3.54 0.05 -13.68
N ARG A 17 -2.84 1.19 -13.66
CA ARG A 17 -3.29 2.35 -12.89
C ARG A 17 -4.62 2.85 -13.42
N PRO A 18 -5.70 2.81 -12.63
CA PRO A 18 -6.97 3.39 -13.03
C PRO A 18 -6.84 4.90 -13.17
N LEU A 19 -7.44 5.46 -14.21
CA LEU A 19 -7.52 6.90 -14.45
C LEU A 19 -8.90 7.48 -14.09
N TRP A 20 -9.86 6.61 -13.79
CA TRP A 20 -11.15 7.00 -13.24
C TRP A 20 -11.04 7.20 -11.72
N GLY A 21 -11.77 8.18 -11.20
CA GLY A 21 -11.89 8.43 -9.77
C GLY A 21 -12.96 7.57 -9.11
N ASP A 22 -13.59 8.10 -8.06
CA ASP A 22 -14.64 7.39 -7.30
C ASP A 22 -16.00 7.40 -8.00
N THR A 23 -16.14 8.15 -9.09
CA THR A 23 -17.35 8.18 -9.89
C THR A 23 -17.55 6.83 -10.60
N PRO A 24 -18.73 6.20 -10.48
CA PRO A 24 -19.02 4.98 -11.22
C PRO A 24 -19.07 5.27 -12.72
N VAL A 25 -18.09 4.75 -13.45
CA VAL A 25 -18.03 4.79 -14.93
C VAL A 25 -18.29 3.40 -15.52
N PRO A 26 -18.97 3.32 -16.69
CA PRO A 26 -19.12 2.07 -17.43
C PRO A 26 -17.78 1.42 -17.76
N LEU A 27 -17.76 0.08 -17.91
CA LEU A 27 -16.52 -0.66 -18.22
C LEU A 27 -15.86 -0.20 -19.53
N SER A 28 -16.65 0.19 -20.52
CA SER A 28 -16.22 0.74 -21.81
C SER A 28 -15.46 2.07 -21.69
N GLU A 29 -15.56 2.75 -20.56
CA GLU A 29 -14.93 4.05 -20.29
C GLU A 29 -13.84 3.94 -19.22
N LYS A 30 -13.51 2.72 -18.77
CA LYS A 30 -12.46 2.47 -17.78
C LYS A 30 -11.10 2.43 -18.46
N PHE A 31 -10.41 3.56 -18.45
CA PHE A 31 -9.04 3.68 -18.93
C PHE A 31 -7.99 3.48 -17.84
N VAL A 32 -6.96 2.72 -18.18
CA VAL A 32 -5.75 2.59 -17.37
C VAL A 32 -4.57 3.30 -18.02
N CYS A 33 -3.55 3.58 -17.23
CA CYS A 33 -2.35 4.29 -17.68
C CYS A 33 -1.64 3.61 -18.85
N GLY A 34 -1.69 2.28 -19.02
CA GLY A 34 -1.23 1.60 -20.24
C GLY A 34 0.29 1.65 -20.55
N ALA A 35 1.08 2.40 -19.79
CA ALA A 35 2.53 2.46 -19.95
C ALA A 35 3.18 1.09 -19.69
N PRO A 36 4.30 0.74 -20.37
CA PRO A 36 4.99 -0.52 -20.12
C PRO A 36 5.49 -0.59 -18.67
N VAL A 37 5.35 -1.78 -18.06
CA VAL A 37 5.92 -2.05 -16.73
C VAL A 37 7.38 -2.48 -16.87
N ARG A 38 8.15 -2.43 -15.77
CA ARG A 38 9.60 -2.67 -15.84
C ARG A 38 9.93 -4.16 -15.89
N SER A 39 9.06 -5.01 -15.34
CA SER A 39 9.28 -6.45 -15.28
C SER A 39 7.95 -7.21 -15.33
N ALA A 40 7.99 -8.43 -15.86
CA ALA A 40 6.83 -9.32 -15.86
C ALA A 40 6.34 -9.55 -14.42
N GLY A 41 5.02 -9.47 -14.22
CA GLY A 41 4.39 -9.58 -12.90
C GLY A 41 4.21 -8.26 -12.15
N GLU A 42 4.76 -7.14 -12.64
CA GLU A 42 4.46 -5.83 -12.08
C GLU A 42 3.13 -5.27 -12.61
N SER A 43 2.38 -4.59 -11.74
CA SER A 43 1.11 -3.94 -12.11
C SER A 43 1.25 -2.46 -12.45
N TRP A 44 2.40 -1.84 -12.20
CA TRP A 44 2.59 -0.38 -12.24
C TRP A 44 3.85 0.01 -13.03
N CYS A 45 3.77 1.03 -13.89
CA CYS A 45 4.96 1.62 -14.49
C CYS A 45 5.76 2.42 -13.45
N LYS A 46 7.00 2.80 -13.80
CA LYS A 46 7.93 3.52 -12.93
C LYS A 46 7.29 4.73 -12.25
N ASP A 47 6.61 5.58 -13.01
CA ASP A 47 6.06 6.85 -12.50
C ASP A 47 4.83 6.62 -11.61
N CYS A 48 3.96 5.70 -12.02
CA CYS A 48 2.77 5.36 -11.24
C CYS A 48 3.14 4.69 -9.92
N ARG A 49 4.16 3.82 -9.95
CA ARG A 49 4.71 3.17 -8.76
C ARG A 49 5.28 4.18 -7.78
N ALA A 50 6.10 5.13 -8.25
CA ALA A 50 6.65 6.19 -7.40
C ALA A 50 5.52 6.97 -6.69
N ARG A 51 4.51 7.43 -7.43
CA ARG A 51 3.36 8.14 -6.84
C ARG A 51 2.61 7.33 -5.78
N LEU A 52 2.41 6.03 -6.01
CA LEU A 52 1.66 5.18 -5.09
C LEU A 52 2.47 4.86 -3.82
N PHE A 53 3.76 4.53 -3.97
CA PHE A 53 4.56 3.95 -2.89
C PHE A 53 5.49 4.94 -2.19
N ASP A 54 5.86 6.08 -2.80
CA ASP A 54 6.70 7.09 -2.16
C ASP A 54 6.02 7.67 -0.92
N THR A 55 4.68 7.77 -0.93
CA THR A 55 3.90 8.21 0.23
C THR A 55 4.00 7.22 1.39
N VAL A 56 4.00 5.91 1.12
CA VAL A 56 4.13 4.86 2.13
C VAL A 56 5.53 4.85 2.72
N GLN A 57 6.57 5.02 1.89
CA GLN A 57 7.95 5.10 2.36
C GLN A 57 8.19 6.34 3.23
N LYS A 58 7.68 7.51 2.82
CA LYS A 58 7.72 8.72 3.66
C LYS A 58 6.99 8.53 4.99
N ARG A 59 5.79 7.93 4.99
CA ARG A 59 5.06 7.61 6.23
C ARG A 59 5.84 6.66 7.13
N ARG A 60 6.52 5.65 6.57
CA ARG A 60 7.37 4.73 7.35
C ARG A 60 8.61 5.42 7.92
N ALA A 61 9.24 6.30 7.15
CA ALA A 61 10.39 7.08 7.61
C ALA A 61 10.01 8.02 8.75
N GLY A 62 8.87 8.72 8.65
CA GLY A 62 8.32 9.54 9.72
C GLY A 62 8.11 8.74 11.00
N ARG A 63 7.43 7.57 10.91
CA ARG A 63 7.24 6.70 12.09
C ARG A 63 8.55 6.26 12.74
N ARG A 64 9.61 6.02 11.97
CA ARG A 64 10.94 5.68 12.54
C ARG A 64 11.55 6.86 13.26
N ALA A 65 11.49 8.06 12.68
CA ALA A 65 11.96 9.28 13.33
C ALA A 65 11.18 9.58 14.63
N ASP A 66 9.87 9.37 14.63
CA ASP A 66 9.02 9.48 15.82
C ASP A 66 9.36 8.43 16.89
N ASP A 67 9.76 7.22 16.47
CA ASP A 67 10.19 6.12 17.35
C ASP A 67 11.58 6.40 17.95
N ASP A 68 12.53 6.87 17.13
CA ASP A 68 13.87 7.29 17.57
C ASP A 68 13.82 8.46 18.57
N THR A 69 12.78 9.30 18.49
CA THR A 69 12.58 10.41 19.43
C THR A 69 12.05 9.94 20.80
N LYS A 70 11.43 8.75 20.87
CA LYS A 70 10.90 8.21 22.11
C LYS A 70 11.99 7.44 22.86
N PRO A 71 12.19 7.68 24.17
CA PRO A 71 13.12 6.87 24.95
C PRO A 71 12.67 5.41 24.88
N ARG A 72 13.57 4.55 24.39
CA ARG A 72 13.30 3.11 24.26
C ARG A 72 12.89 2.60 25.65
N PRO A 73 11.74 1.92 25.79
CA PRO A 73 11.30 1.45 27.09
C PRO A 73 12.38 0.57 27.70
N ALA A 74 12.64 0.77 29.00
CA ALA A 74 13.60 -0.03 29.73
C ALA A 74 13.29 -1.52 29.49
N ARG A 75 14.33 -2.29 29.17
CA ARG A 75 14.21 -3.72 28.89
C ARG A 75 13.76 -4.42 30.16
N VAL A 76 12.45 -4.58 30.35
CA VAL A 76 11.90 -5.31 31.48
C VAL A 76 12.21 -6.80 31.31
N PRO A 77 12.67 -7.49 32.36
CA PRO A 77 12.77 -8.94 32.36
C PRO A 77 11.40 -9.53 32.01
N ARG A 78 11.41 -10.56 31.16
CA ARG A 78 10.21 -11.27 30.67
C ARG A 78 9.58 -12.09 31.80
N PHE A 79 9.07 -11.45 32.85
CA PHE A 79 8.17 -12.09 33.79
C PHE A 79 6.74 -11.97 33.27
N GLN A 80 6.14 -13.13 33.06
CA GLN A 80 4.90 -13.36 32.33
C GLN A 80 3.71 -12.75 33.09
N ALA A 81 2.80 -12.09 32.37
CA ALA A 81 1.51 -11.72 32.91
C ALA A 81 0.72 -12.99 33.22
N ILE A 82 0.58 -13.32 34.51
CA ILE A 82 -0.37 -14.33 34.96
C ILE A 82 -1.75 -13.66 34.92
N HIS A 83 -2.57 -14.02 33.93
CA HIS A 83 -4.00 -13.71 33.95
C HIS A 83 -4.65 -14.54 35.07
N SER A 84 -5.02 -13.91 36.18
CA SER A 84 -5.93 -14.50 37.16
C SER A 84 -7.37 -14.27 36.71
N SER A 85 -7.93 -15.24 35.99
CA SER A 85 -9.37 -15.40 35.87
C SER A 85 -9.94 -15.81 37.23
N ILE A 86 -10.35 -14.84 38.06
CA ILE A 86 -11.15 -15.15 39.26
C ILE A 86 -12.56 -15.50 38.78
N TRP A 87 -12.81 -16.80 38.64
CA TRP A 87 -14.14 -17.38 38.71
C TRP A 87 -14.56 -17.35 40.18
N SER A 88 -15.63 -16.64 40.51
CA SER A 88 -16.34 -16.84 41.78
C SER A 88 -17.73 -17.34 41.45
N ALA A 89 -17.91 -18.65 41.64
CA ALA A 89 -19.21 -19.24 41.92
C ALA A 89 -19.59 -18.91 43.36
N GLY A 90 -20.84 -18.50 43.56
CA GLY A 90 -21.46 -18.22 44.85
C GLY A 90 -22.93 -17.90 44.63
#